data_AF-A0A1J4ZK65-F1
#
_entry.id   AF-A0A1J4ZK65-F1
#
_cell.length_a   1.000
_cell.length_b   1.000
_cell.length_c   1.000
_cell.angle_alpha   90.00
_cell.angle_beta   90.00
_cell.angle_gamma   90.00
#
_symmetry.space_group_name_H-M   'P 1'
#
loop_
_entity.id
_entity.type
_entity.pdbx_description
1 polymer ?
#
loop_
_entity_poly.entity_id
_entity_poly.type
_entity_poly.pdbx_seq_one_letter_code
_entity_poly.pdbx_strand_id
1 'polypeptide(L)'
;MTQFRSSASFGKRQEYIAVAELLRRNFDVYMTLVDDQQIDCVIRLDKGNGNLRYLDIQIKARSKDCEPTNAGRFAAMEIRQPRENFYFIFYSEQANTYWVVPSLELIQEANQNKEGVNKGKYSINFCNVTSKGITPRPRFRKYENAFHLLEWL
;
A
#
# COMPACT_ATOMS: atom_id res chain seq x y z
N MET A 1 17.22 -5.11 -23.33
CA MET A 1 16.41 -5.81 -22.30
C MET A 1 15.01 -5.23 -22.32
N THR A 2 13.97 -6.04 -22.49
CA THR A 2 12.59 -5.57 -22.77
C THR A 2 11.93 -4.92 -21.55
N GLN A 3 11.31 -3.76 -21.76
CA GLN A 3 10.66 -2.86 -20.79
C GLN A 3 9.63 -3.55 -19.85
N PHE A 4 9.07 -4.68 -20.27
CA PHE A 4 8.14 -5.48 -19.45
C PHE A 4 8.83 -6.27 -18.33
N ARG A 5 10.07 -6.74 -18.53
CA ARG A 5 10.81 -7.44 -17.46
C ARG A 5 11.22 -6.48 -16.34
N SER A 6 11.46 -5.20 -16.64
CA SER A 6 11.85 -4.21 -15.61
C SER A 6 10.69 -3.77 -14.72
N SER A 7 9.48 -3.61 -15.26
CA SER A 7 8.30 -3.15 -14.49
C SER A 7 7.70 -4.24 -13.61
N ALA A 8 7.49 -5.45 -14.14
CA ALA A 8 6.99 -6.58 -13.34
C ALA A 8 7.96 -6.97 -12.22
N SER A 9 9.27 -6.99 -12.52
CA SER A 9 10.27 -7.24 -11.48
C SER A 9 10.39 -6.10 -10.47
N PHE A 10 10.07 -4.86 -10.85
CA PHE A 10 10.05 -3.73 -9.92
C PHE A 10 8.90 -3.86 -8.91
N GLY A 11 7.66 -4.11 -9.38
CA GLY A 11 6.51 -4.33 -8.50
C GLY A 11 6.82 -5.40 -7.45
N LYS A 12 7.32 -6.55 -7.90
CA LYS A 12 7.64 -7.66 -6.99
C LYS A 12 8.78 -7.35 -6.02
N ARG A 13 9.82 -6.63 -6.45
CA ARG A 13 10.90 -6.18 -5.54
C ARG A 13 10.37 -5.26 -4.44
N GLN A 14 9.44 -4.37 -4.80
CA GLN A 14 8.87 -3.43 -3.84
C GLN A 14 7.94 -4.12 -2.83
N GLU A 15 7.18 -5.14 -3.26
CA GLU A 15 6.45 -6.02 -2.34
C GLU A 15 7.40 -6.63 -1.31
N TYR A 16 8.54 -7.19 -1.75
CA TYR A 16 9.52 -7.77 -0.82
C TYR A 16 10.16 -6.74 0.12
N ILE A 17 10.34 -5.48 -0.29
CA ILE A 17 10.84 -4.42 0.60
C ILE A 17 9.83 -4.12 1.71
N ALA A 18 8.54 -3.98 1.37
CA ALA A 18 7.50 -3.77 2.37
C ALA A 18 7.34 -4.99 3.29
N VAL A 19 7.45 -6.21 2.77
CA VAL A 19 7.47 -7.44 3.58
C VAL A 19 8.67 -7.47 4.51
N ALA A 20 9.87 -7.10 4.04
CA ALA A 20 11.04 -7.01 4.90
C ALA A 20 10.84 -5.98 6.03
N GLU A 21 10.17 -4.87 5.76
CA GLU A 21 9.81 -3.87 6.78
C GLU A 21 8.79 -4.42 7.79
N LEU A 22 7.80 -5.21 7.35
CA LEU A 22 6.89 -5.92 8.25
C LEU A 22 7.63 -6.92 9.14
N LEU A 23 8.53 -7.73 8.58
CA LEU A 23 9.35 -8.67 9.34
C LEU A 23 10.27 -7.97 10.34
N ARG A 24 10.88 -6.84 9.94
CA ARG A 24 11.71 -6.00 10.83
C ARG A 24 10.90 -5.47 12.03
N ARG A 25 9.59 -5.30 11.86
CA ARG A 25 8.64 -4.90 12.91
C ARG A 25 8.02 -6.08 13.66
N ASN A 26 8.52 -7.29 13.43
CA ASN A 26 8.12 -8.51 14.11
C ASN A 26 6.67 -8.97 13.82
N PHE A 27 6.14 -8.65 12.63
CA PHE A 27 4.90 -9.24 12.14
C PHE A 27 5.14 -10.67 11.60
N ASP A 28 4.17 -11.56 11.85
CA ASP A 28 4.13 -12.91 11.27
C ASP A 28 3.47 -12.85 9.88
N VAL A 29 4.27 -12.98 8.82
CA VAL A 29 3.87 -12.70 7.43
C VAL A 29 3.88 -13.95 6.57
N TYR A 30 2.76 -14.23 5.92
CA TYR A 30 2.57 -15.32 4.97
C TYR A 30 2.47 -14.74 3.55
N MET A 31 3.32 -15.23 2.64
CA MET A 31 3.31 -14.79 1.23
C MET A 31 2.27 -15.56 0.42
N THR A 32 1.61 -14.89 -0.53
CA THR A 32 0.75 -15.56 -1.51
C THR A 32 1.61 -16.18 -2.62
N LEU A 33 1.24 -17.38 -3.07
CA LEU A 33 1.91 -18.04 -4.20
C LEU A 33 1.42 -17.47 -5.54
N VAL A 34 0.14 -17.11 -5.62
CA VAL A 34 -0.52 -16.51 -6.79
C VAL A 34 -1.22 -15.23 -6.33
N ASP A 35 -1.07 -14.15 -7.10
CA ASP A 35 -1.74 -12.86 -6.87
C ASP A 35 -2.91 -12.68 -7.84
N ASP A 36 -4.03 -13.35 -7.56
CA ASP A 36 -5.29 -13.22 -8.29
C ASP A 36 -6.38 -12.50 -7.46
N GLN A 37 -6.20 -12.44 -6.14
CA GLN A 37 -7.12 -11.84 -5.19
C GLN A 37 -6.76 -10.41 -4.77
N GLN A 38 -5.69 -9.82 -5.33
CA GLN A 38 -5.20 -8.51 -4.90
C GLN A 38 -4.72 -8.56 -3.42
N ILE A 39 -3.94 -9.59 -3.11
CA ILE A 39 -3.38 -9.87 -1.79
C ILE A 39 -1.93 -10.28 -2.01
N ASP A 40 -1.00 -9.41 -1.60
CA ASP A 40 0.43 -9.66 -1.76
C ASP A 40 0.97 -10.51 -0.59
N CYS A 41 0.42 -10.33 0.60
CA CYS A 41 0.68 -11.15 1.77
C CYS A 41 -0.47 -11.12 2.78
N VAL A 42 -0.43 -12.04 3.73
CA VAL A 42 -1.33 -12.10 4.89
C VAL A 42 -0.50 -11.92 6.16
N ILE A 43 -0.95 -11.06 7.06
CA ILE A 43 -0.39 -10.98 8.43
C ILE A 43 -1.24 -11.85 9.34
N ARG A 44 -0.60 -12.78 10.03
CA ARG A 44 -1.22 -13.60 11.08
C ARG A 44 -0.97 -12.93 12.42
N LEU A 45 -2.04 -12.70 13.18
CA LEU A 45 -1.97 -12.17 14.53
C LEU A 45 -2.48 -13.22 15.51
N ASP A 46 -1.69 -13.52 16.53
CA ASP A 46 -1.98 -14.52 17.55
C ASP A 46 -1.85 -13.90 18.94
N LYS A 47 -2.94 -13.89 19.73
CA LYS A 47 -2.94 -13.39 21.12
C LYS A 47 -2.39 -14.42 22.13
N GLY A 48 -1.92 -15.59 21.69
CA GLY A 48 -1.33 -16.63 22.53
C GLY A 48 -2.33 -17.53 23.24
N ASN A 49 -3.64 -17.31 23.03
CA ASN A 49 -4.73 -18.12 23.59
C ASN A 49 -5.57 -18.82 22.51
N GLY A 50 -5.01 -18.99 21.31
CA GLY A 50 -5.70 -19.57 20.16
C GLY A 50 -6.60 -18.60 19.40
N ASN A 51 -6.71 -17.34 19.83
CA ASN A 51 -7.43 -16.31 19.08
C ASN A 51 -6.57 -15.77 17.94
N LEU A 52 -6.96 -16.14 16.73
CA LEU A 52 -6.27 -15.76 15.50
C LEU A 52 -7.06 -14.68 14.76
N ARG A 53 -6.33 -13.69 14.25
CA ARG A 53 -6.84 -12.72 13.28
C ARG A 53 -5.89 -12.68 12.10
N TYR A 54 -6.44 -12.66 10.90
CA TYR A 54 -5.68 -12.57 9.66
C TYR A 54 -6.00 -11.26 8.98
N LEU A 55 -4.96 -10.57 8.52
CA LEU A 55 -5.09 -9.33 7.75
C LEU A 55 -4.62 -9.58 6.32
N ASP A 56 -5.49 -9.36 5.36
CA ASP A 56 -5.14 -9.30 3.95
C ASP A 56 -4.38 -7.99 3.69
N ILE A 57 -3.21 -8.06 3.03
CA ILE A 57 -2.39 -6.89 2.74
C ILE A 57 -2.17 -6.76 1.23
N GLN A 58 -2.50 -5.61 0.67
CA GLN A 58 -2.03 -5.17 -0.64
C GLN A 58 -0.93 -4.13 -0.48
N ILE A 59 0.21 -4.34 -1.12
CA ILE A 59 1.33 -3.42 -1.19
C ILE A 59 1.30 -2.67 -2.54
N LYS A 60 1.60 -1.38 -2.50
CA LYS A 60 1.84 -0.56 -3.69
C LYS A 60 3.00 0.39 -3.43
N ALA A 61 3.95 0.47 -4.36
CA ALA A 61 5.11 1.33 -4.20
C ALA A 61 5.37 2.29 -5.36
N ARG A 62 6.19 3.31 -5.09
CA ARG A 62 6.71 4.27 -6.06
C ARG A 62 8.22 4.37 -5.98
N SER A 63 8.86 4.25 -7.14
CA SER A 63 10.31 4.36 -7.29
C SER A 63 10.81 5.77 -6.99
N LYS A 64 12.04 5.85 -6.50
CA LYS A 64 12.82 7.08 -6.43
C LYS A 64 12.99 7.75 -7.80
N ASP A 65 12.92 6.96 -8.87
CA ASP A 65 13.14 7.41 -10.25
C ASP A 65 11.85 7.85 -10.96
N CYS A 66 10.69 7.83 -10.30
CA CYS A 66 9.45 8.34 -10.91
C CYS A 66 9.43 9.88 -10.96
N GLU A 67 8.61 10.46 -11.83
CA GLU A 67 8.42 11.91 -11.86
C GLU A 67 8.02 12.44 -10.47
N PRO A 68 8.63 13.53 -9.95
CA PRO A 68 8.33 14.06 -8.62
C PRO A 68 6.83 14.32 -8.37
N THR A 69 6.10 14.72 -9.41
CA THR A 69 4.65 14.95 -9.36
C THR A 69 3.84 13.68 -9.09
N ASN A 70 4.43 12.50 -9.31
CA ASN A 70 3.87 11.19 -9.08
C ASN A 70 4.44 10.47 -7.84
N ALA A 71 5.34 11.12 -7.09
CA ALA A 71 6.05 10.50 -5.96
C ALA A 71 5.12 9.84 -4.92
N GLY A 72 3.94 10.41 -4.68
CA GLY A 72 2.91 9.84 -3.82
C GLY A 72 1.66 9.36 -4.56
N ARG A 73 1.65 9.35 -5.90
CA ARG A 73 0.44 9.13 -6.70
C ARG A 73 0.23 7.67 -7.06
N PHE A 74 -0.79 7.05 -6.47
CA PHE A 74 -1.29 5.73 -6.84
C PHE A 74 -2.60 5.88 -7.61
N ALA A 75 -2.70 5.27 -8.80
CA ALA A 75 -3.82 5.50 -9.71
C ALA A 75 -4.28 4.19 -10.35
N ALA A 76 -5.50 4.22 -10.91
CA ALA A 76 -6.14 3.07 -11.54
C ALA A 76 -6.16 1.83 -10.62
N MET A 77 -6.33 2.04 -9.31
CA MET A 77 -6.39 0.97 -8.33
C MET A 77 -7.77 0.35 -8.32
N GLU A 78 -7.83 -0.97 -8.32
CA GLU A 78 -9.02 -1.68 -7.87
C GLU A 78 -8.98 -1.78 -6.34
N ILE A 79 -10.13 -1.75 -5.69
CA ILE A 79 -10.26 -2.04 -4.25
C ILE A 79 -11.41 -3.01 -4.15
N ARG A 80 -11.11 -4.30 -4.36
CA ARG A 80 -12.12 -5.35 -4.44
C ARG A 80 -12.62 -5.68 -3.03
N GLN A 81 -13.94 -5.62 -2.83
CA GLN A 81 -14.61 -6.05 -1.59
C GLN A 81 -13.95 -5.50 -0.31
N PRO A 82 -13.90 -4.16 -0.13
CA PRO A 82 -13.30 -3.55 1.05
C PRO A 82 -13.96 -4.07 2.34
N ARG A 83 -13.14 -4.35 3.35
CA ARG A 83 -13.52 -5.08 4.58
C ARG A 83 -12.56 -4.75 5.74
N GLU A 84 -12.97 -5.03 6.96
CA GLU A 84 -12.25 -4.67 8.20
C GLU A 84 -10.83 -5.25 8.30
N ASN A 85 -10.60 -6.44 7.73
CA ASN A 85 -9.32 -7.13 7.78
C ASN A 85 -8.50 -6.98 6.49
N PHE A 86 -8.83 -6.01 5.64
CA PHE A 86 -8.09 -5.77 4.40
C PHE A 86 -7.44 -4.39 4.42
N TYR A 87 -6.13 -4.34 4.25
CA TYR A 87 -5.31 -3.14 4.37
C TYR A 87 -4.43 -2.94 3.14
N PHE A 88 -4.11 -1.68 2.89
CA PHE A 88 -3.14 -1.28 1.88
C PHE A 88 -1.91 -0.69 2.55
N ILE A 89 -0.73 -1.12 2.12
CA ILE A 89 0.55 -0.51 2.45
C ILE A 89 1.07 0.21 1.20
N PHE A 90 1.08 1.53 1.26
CA PHE A 90 1.69 2.37 0.24
C PHE A 90 3.10 2.74 0.64
N TYR A 91 4.05 2.68 -0.28
CA TYR A 91 5.42 3.14 -0.05
C TYR A 91 5.88 4.10 -1.15
N SER A 92 6.53 5.20 -0.74
CA SER A 92 7.21 6.10 -1.66
C SER A 92 8.68 6.18 -1.28
N GLU A 93 9.57 5.79 -2.20
CA GLU A 93 11.02 5.93 -1.99
C GLU A 93 11.43 7.41 -1.95
N GLN A 94 10.84 8.28 -2.78
CA GLN A 94 11.19 9.72 -2.78
C GLN A 94 10.76 10.43 -1.50
N ALA A 95 9.61 10.06 -0.94
CA ALA A 95 9.18 10.59 0.36
C ALA A 95 9.75 9.78 1.54
N ASN A 96 10.43 8.67 1.28
CA ASN A 96 10.85 7.66 2.25
C ASN A 96 9.79 7.40 3.34
N THR A 97 8.54 7.18 2.94
CA THR A 97 7.40 7.12 3.85
C THR A 97 6.46 5.99 3.46
N TYR A 98 5.97 5.27 4.46
CA TYR A 98 4.87 4.33 4.32
C TYR A 98 3.53 4.99 4.69
N TRP A 99 2.46 4.55 4.05
CA TRP A 99 1.09 4.81 4.51
C TRP A 99 0.34 3.49 4.65
N VAL A 100 -0.14 3.19 5.85
CA VAL A 100 -0.96 2.01 6.13
C VAL A 100 -2.40 2.44 6.22
N VAL A 101 -3.26 1.94 5.34
CA VAL A 101 -4.64 2.42 5.18
C VAL A 101 -5.60 1.23 5.19
N PRO A 102 -6.59 1.17 6.10
CA PRO A 102 -7.68 0.19 6.01
C PRO A 102 -8.46 0.36 4.71
N SER A 103 -8.86 -0.74 4.07
CA SER A 103 -9.54 -0.70 2.77
C SER A 103 -10.87 0.06 2.81
N LEU A 104 -11.60 -0.01 3.93
CA LEU A 104 -12.85 0.73 4.17
C LEU A 104 -12.62 2.24 4.29
N GLU A 105 -11.47 2.67 4.80
CA GLU A 105 -11.10 4.08 4.82
C GLU A 105 -10.54 4.53 3.48
N LEU A 106 -9.78 3.66 2.78
CA LEU A 106 -9.18 3.98 1.49
C LEU A 106 -10.24 4.37 0.44
N ILE A 107 -11.40 3.70 0.43
CA ILE A 107 -12.49 4.06 -0.50
C ILE A 107 -13.12 5.44 -0.21
N GLN A 108 -12.95 5.97 1.00
CA GLN A 108 -13.43 7.28 1.40
C GLN A 108 -12.38 8.36 1.10
N GLU A 109 -11.10 8.04 1.31
CA GLU A 109 -9.97 8.96 1.14
C GLU A 109 -9.51 9.11 -0.32
N ALA A 110 -9.67 8.05 -1.12
CA ALA A 110 -9.25 8.03 -2.52
C ALA A 110 -10.34 8.59 -3.45
N ASN A 111 -9.90 9.22 -4.54
CA ASN A 111 -10.79 9.68 -5.60
C ASN A 111 -11.14 8.52 -6.54
N GLN A 112 -12.44 8.25 -6.72
CA GLN A 112 -12.93 7.26 -7.68
C GLN A 112 -13.26 7.91 -9.03
N ASN A 113 -12.74 7.33 -10.12
CA ASN A 113 -13.08 7.78 -11.46
C ASN A 113 -14.54 7.41 -11.77
N LYS A 114 -15.36 8.40 -12.11
CA LYS A 114 -16.78 8.20 -12.44
C LYS A 114 -17.01 7.84 -13.92
N GLU A 115 -16.06 8.19 -14.78
CA GLU A 115 -16.15 8.09 -16.23
C GLU A 115 -14.81 7.66 -16.87
N GLY A 116 -14.84 7.34 -18.17
CA GLY A 116 -13.67 6.95 -18.96
C GLY A 116 -13.21 5.50 -18.77
N VAL A 117 -12.09 5.14 -19.41
CA VAL A 117 -11.55 3.76 -19.43
C VAL A 117 -11.19 3.21 -18.04
N ASN A 118 -10.97 4.09 -17.06
CA ASN A 118 -10.67 3.72 -15.68
C ASN A 118 -11.86 3.91 -14.73
N LYS A 119 -13.09 3.98 -15.25
CA LYS A 119 -14.32 4.10 -14.44
C LYS A 119 -14.35 3.03 -13.34
N GLY A 120 -14.72 3.45 -12.14
CA GLY A 120 -14.77 2.60 -10.94
C GLY A 120 -13.43 2.43 -10.23
N LYS A 121 -12.30 2.73 -10.88
CA LYS A 121 -10.96 2.64 -10.27
C LYS A 121 -10.63 3.87 -9.43
N TYR A 122 -9.80 3.66 -8.42
CA TYR A 122 -9.42 4.66 -7.43
C TYR A 122 -8.05 5.26 -7.72
N SER A 123 -7.86 6.49 -7.24
CA SER A 123 -6.59 7.19 -7.23
C SER A 123 -6.40 7.99 -5.95
N ILE A 124 -5.18 8.03 -5.44
CA ILE A 124 -4.80 8.79 -4.26
C ILE A 124 -3.41 9.37 -4.49
N ASN A 125 -3.16 10.57 -3.98
CA ASN A 125 -1.82 11.16 -3.98
C ASN A 125 -1.44 11.58 -2.57
N PHE A 126 -0.48 10.89 -1.97
CA PHE A 126 -0.03 11.13 -0.60
C PHE A 126 0.93 12.30 -0.45
N CYS A 127 1.48 12.83 -1.55
CA CYS A 127 2.53 13.85 -1.49
C CYS A 127 2.13 15.16 -2.18
N ASN A 128 2.78 16.24 -1.75
CA ASN A 128 2.87 17.50 -2.47
C ASN A 128 4.28 17.64 -3.06
N VAL A 129 4.38 18.31 -4.19
CA VAL A 129 5.65 18.83 -4.70
C VAL A 129 5.70 20.30 -4.33
N THR A 130 6.75 20.69 -3.61
CA THR A 130 6.97 22.06 -3.13
C THR A 130 8.35 22.54 -3.57
N SER A 131 8.65 23.82 -3.38
CA SER A 131 10.02 24.32 -3.57
C SER A 131 11.07 23.64 -2.66
N LYS A 132 10.63 23.01 -1.56
CA LYS A 132 11.48 22.24 -0.64
C LYS A 132 11.59 20.76 -1.03
N GLY A 133 11.02 20.37 -2.17
CA GLY A 133 10.94 18.99 -2.61
C GLY A 133 9.62 18.32 -2.29
N ILE A 134 9.66 16.99 -2.17
CA ILE A 134 8.49 16.14 -1.99
C ILE A 134 8.17 16.01 -0.51
N THR A 135 6.94 16.32 -0.13
CA THR A 135 6.50 16.29 1.27
C THR A 135 5.19 15.52 1.41
N PRO A 136 5.04 14.62 2.38
CA PRO A 136 3.75 14.02 2.74
C PRO A 136 2.67 15.07 2.99
N ARG A 137 1.43 14.78 2.57
CA ARG A 137 0.28 15.68 2.76
C ARG A 137 -0.24 15.55 4.19
N PRO A 138 -0.39 16.66 4.94
CA PRO A 138 -0.83 16.61 6.34
C PRO A 138 -2.14 15.87 6.60
N ARG A 139 -3.08 15.86 5.66
CA ARG A 139 -4.36 15.14 5.80
C ARG A 139 -4.19 13.62 5.96
N PHE A 140 -3.08 13.05 5.50
CA PHE A 140 -2.80 11.62 5.59
C PHE A 140 -1.89 11.25 6.75
N ARG A 141 -1.61 12.20 7.67
CA ARG A 141 -0.75 11.98 8.83
C ARG A 141 -1.20 10.79 9.69
N LYS A 142 -2.51 10.54 9.80
CA LYS A 142 -3.03 9.37 10.55
C LYS A 142 -2.56 8.02 9.99
N TYR A 143 -2.15 7.96 8.73
CA TYR A 143 -1.68 6.74 8.07
C TYR A 143 -0.16 6.66 7.92
N GLU A 144 0.55 7.78 8.13
CA GLU A 144 2.00 7.87 7.94
C GLU A 144 2.74 6.94 8.92
N ASN A 145 3.46 5.96 8.37
CA ASN A 145 4.15 4.90 9.10
C ASN A 145 3.28 4.21 10.17
N ALA A 146 1.96 4.16 9.93
CA ALA A 146 0.95 3.71 10.89
C ALA A 146 0.86 2.17 10.97
N PHE A 147 1.99 1.48 11.13
CA PHE A 147 2.03 0.02 11.26
C PHE A 147 1.29 -0.50 12.50
N HIS A 148 1.09 0.35 13.51
CA HIS A 148 0.25 0.04 14.67
C HIS A 148 -1.20 -0.31 14.29
N LEU A 149 -1.69 0.13 13.12
CA LEU A 149 -3.02 -0.23 12.60
C LEU A 149 -3.13 -1.72 12.21
N LEU A 150 -1.99 -2.40 12.07
CA LEU A 150 -1.90 -3.83 11.77
C LEU A 150 -1.76 -4.67 13.04
N GLU A 151 -1.67 -4.05 14.21
CA GLU A 151 -1.60 -4.74 15.49
C GLU A 151 -3.00 -5.10 15.99
N TRP A 152 -3.05 -5.96 17.01
CA TRP A 152 -4.30 -6.21 17.71
C TRP A 152 -4.68 -4.96 18.52
N LEU A 153 -5.95 -4.54 18.39
CA LEU A 153 -6.56 -3.54 19.27
C LEU A 153 -6.81 -4.10 20.69
#